data_AF-A0A973RBW6-F1
#
_entry.id   AF-A0A973RBW6-F1
#
_cell.length_a   1.000
_cell.length_b   1.000
_cell.length_c   1.000
_cell.angle_alpha   90.00
_cell.angle_beta   90.00
_cell.angle_gamma   90.00
#
_symmetry.space_group_name_H-M   'P 1'
#
loop_
_entity.id
_entity.type
_entity.pdbx_description
1 polymer ?
#
loop_
_entity_poly.entity_id
_entity_poly.type
_entity_poly.pdbx_seq_one_letter_code
_entity_poly.pdbx_strand_id
1 'polypeptide(L)'
;QVIEGVLAGEGTPDEVVDKRGLKVVSDEGALTAAVEEAIAGNPGVADKIRGGKVAAAGALVGAVMKATRGQADAARVKELILEKLGVSEG
;
A
#
# COMPACT_ATOMS: atom_id res chain seq x y z
N GLN A 1 11.94 -18.81 23.27
CA GLN A 1 12.46 -20.18 23.05
C GLN A 1 12.31 -20.45 21.56
N VAL A 2 13.46 -20.64 20.89
CA VAL A 2 13.63 -20.66 19.45
C VAL A 2 14.22 -22.02 19.11
N ILE A 3 13.43 -23.07 19.20
CA ILE A 3 13.80 -24.44 18.79
C ILE A 3 12.51 -25.08 18.28
N GLU A 4 12.64 -25.92 17.24
CA GLU A 4 11.57 -26.72 16.61
C GLU A 4 10.86 -26.10 15.40
N GLY A 5 11.65 -25.79 14.37
CA GLY A 5 11.17 -25.60 13.01
C GLY A 5 12.18 -25.97 11.92
N VAL A 6 13.27 -26.65 12.28
CA VAL A 6 14.27 -27.15 11.33
C VAL A 6 14.12 -28.67 11.29
N LEU A 7 13.43 -29.20 10.26
CA LEU A 7 13.80 -30.44 9.56
C LEU A 7 12.81 -30.72 8.41
N ALA A 8 13.09 -30.21 7.21
CA ALA A 8 12.64 -30.79 5.94
C ALA A 8 13.36 -30.14 4.72
N GLY A 9 14.69 -30.04 4.75
CA GLY A 9 15.49 -30.23 3.53
C GLY A 9 15.52 -29.23 2.37
N GLU A 10 14.86 -28.06 2.36
CA GLU A 10 15.06 -27.05 1.28
C GLU A 10 14.97 -25.60 1.79
N GLY A 11 16.05 -24.83 1.58
CA GLY A 11 16.08 -23.37 1.72
C GLY A 11 16.84 -22.85 2.93
N THR A 12 17.91 -22.07 2.68
CA THR A 12 18.66 -21.37 3.74
C THR A 12 17.84 -20.21 4.36
N PRO A 13 18.09 -19.80 5.61
CA PRO A 13 17.41 -18.66 6.25
C PRO A 13 17.43 -17.38 5.42
N ASP A 14 18.52 -17.13 4.69
CA ASP A 14 18.69 -16.01 3.76
C ASP A 14 17.66 -16.04 2.62
N GLU A 15 17.31 -17.19 2.06
CA GLU A 15 16.33 -17.28 0.97
C GLU A 15 14.89 -16.99 1.44
N VAL A 16 14.58 -17.25 2.70
CA VAL A 16 13.28 -16.90 3.30
C VAL A 16 13.21 -15.40 3.58
N VAL A 17 14.32 -14.79 4.02
CA VAL A 17 14.39 -13.34 4.24
C VAL A 17 14.34 -12.60 2.91
N ASP A 18 15.06 -13.07 1.88
CA ASP A 18 15.08 -12.43 0.57
C ASP A 18 13.71 -12.56 -0.13
N LYS A 19 13.07 -13.74 -0.08
CA LYS A 19 11.70 -13.90 -0.61
C LYS A 19 10.66 -13.07 0.16
N ARG A 20 10.78 -12.94 1.48
CA ARG A 20 9.86 -12.09 2.28
C ARG A 20 10.13 -10.60 2.02
N GLY A 21 11.39 -10.19 1.92
CA GLY A 21 11.80 -8.83 1.61
C GLY A 21 11.36 -8.40 0.21
N LEU A 22 11.63 -9.23 -0.80
CA LEU A 22 11.19 -9.00 -2.17
C LEU A 22 9.67 -8.95 -2.29
N LYS A 23 8.94 -9.81 -1.56
CA LYS A 23 7.48 -9.77 -1.53
C LYS A 23 6.96 -8.49 -0.89
N VAL A 24 7.49 -8.08 0.26
CA VAL A 24 7.08 -6.84 0.95
C VAL A 24 7.35 -5.61 0.09
N VAL A 25 8.53 -5.52 -0.54
CA VAL A 25 8.88 -4.42 -1.45
C VAL A 25 7.99 -4.43 -2.71
N SER A 26 7.70 -5.61 -3.25
CA SER A 26 6.80 -5.75 -4.41
C SER A 26 5.37 -5.33 -4.06
N ASP A 27 4.87 -5.73 -2.89
CA ASP A 27 3.53 -5.39 -2.40
C ASP A 27 3.43 -3.87 -2.15
N GLU A 28 4.45 -3.24 -1.58
CA GLU A 28 4.49 -1.79 -1.37
C GLU A 28 4.63 -0.99 -2.68
N GLY A 29 5.44 -1.48 -3.63
CA GLY A 29 5.55 -0.89 -4.96
C GLY A 29 4.26 -0.97 -5.77
N ALA A 30 3.61 -2.14 -5.76
CA ALA A 30 2.32 -2.34 -6.44
C ALA A 30 1.21 -1.48 -5.82
N LEU A 31 1.21 -1.35 -4.48
CA LEU A 31 0.27 -0.49 -3.77
C LEU A 31 0.47 0.98 -4.12
N THR A 32 1.73 1.43 -4.15
CA THR A 32 2.10 2.80 -4.52
C THR A 32 1.65 3.12 -5.94
N ALA A 33 1.91 2.22 -6.89
CA ALA A 33 1.49 2.40 -8.28
C ALA A 33 -0.05 2.49 -8.42
N ALA A 34 -0.79 1.65 -7.70
CA ALA A 34 -2.26 1.70 -7.70
C ALA A 34 -2.79 3.02 -7.12
N VAL A 35 -2.15 3.56 -6.07
CA VAL A 35 -2.47 4.87 -5.49
C VAL A 35 -2.22 6.00 -6.51
N GLU A 36 -1.08 5.98 -7.19
CA GLU A 36 -0.75 6.98 -8.22
C GLU A 36 -1.75 6.96 -9.38
N GLU A 37 -2.12 5.75 -9.85
CA GLU A 37 -3.14 5.58 -10.89
C GLU A 37 -4.51 6.12 -10.44
N ALA A 38 -4.91 5.84 -9.20
CA ALA A 38 -6.16 6.34 -8.65
C ALA A 38 -6.18 7.88 -8.55
N ILE A 39 -5.07 8.50 -8.13
CA ILE A 39 -4.90 9.96 -8.08
C ILE A 39 -4.98 10.55 -9.49
N ALA A 40 -4.24 9.98 -10.45
CA ALA A 40 -4.21 10.43 -11.84
C ALA A 40 -5.57 10.29 -12.53
N GLY A 41 -6.33 9.24 -12.23
CA GLY A 41 -7.69 9.03 -12.74
C GLY A 41 -8.75 9.93 -12.11
N ASN A 42 -8.46 10.59 -10.98
CA ASN A 42 -9.42 11.40 -10.23
C ASN A 42 -8.81 12.75 -9.78
N PRO A 43 -8.32 13.60 -10.70
CA PRO A 43 -7.62 14.84 -10.34
C PRO A 43 -8.49 15.78 -9.49
N GLY A 44 -9.80 15.88 -9.78
CA GLY A 44 -10.71 16.73 -8.99
C GLY A 44 -10.95 16.24 -7.56
N VAL A 45 -10.70 14.96 -7.25
CA VAL A 45 -10.72 14.44 -5.88
C VAL A 45 -9.38 14.76 -5.19
N ALA A 46 -8.27 14.57 -5.90
CA ALA A 46 -6.94 14.92 -5.42
C ALA A 46 -6.84 16.40 -5.02
N ASP A 47 -7.39 17.31 -5.84
CA ASP A 47 -7.38 18.75 -5.53
C ASP A 47 -8.21 19.11 -4.31
N LYS A 48 -9.35 18.44 -4.09
CA LYS A 48 -10.14 18.61 -2.86
C LYS A 48 -9.34 18.20 -1.63
N ILE A 49 -8.62 17.08 -1.71
CA ILE A 49 -7.79 16.57 -0.62
C ILE A 49 -6.64 17.54 -0.34
N ARG A 50 -5.93 18.02 -1.37
CA ARG A 50 -4.90 19.07 -1.25
C ARG A 50 -5.46 20.36 -0.63
N GLY A 51 -6.71 20.69 -0.92
CA GLY A 51 -7.44 21.80 -0.29
C GLY A 51 -7.93 21.54 1.15
N GLY A 52 -7.47 20.46 1.80
CA GLY A 52 -7.78 20.13 3.19
C GLY A 52 -9.04 19.28 3.38
N LYS A 53 -9.76 18.89 2.31
CA LYS A 53 -10.93 18.00 2.42
C LYS A 53 -10.50 16.54 2.47
N VAL A 54 -9.87 16.13 3.57
CA VAL A 54 -9.39 14.76 3.81
C VAL A 54 -10.48 13.71 3.61
N ALA A 55 -11.74 14.03 3.92
CA ALA A 55 -12.89 13.13 3.68
C ALA A 55 -13.04 12.68 2.21
N ALA A 56 -12.53 13.46 1.24
CA ALA A 56 -12.53 13.09 -0.17
C ALA A 56 -11.57 11.93 -0.49
N ALA A 57 -10.60 11.61 0.39
CA ALA A 57 -9.70 10.47 0.24
C ALA A 57 -10.44 9.13 0.14
N GLY A 58 -11.63 9.01 0.74
CA GLY A 58 -12.42 7.77 0.68
C GLY A 58 -12.78 7.35 -0.76
N ALA A 59 -12.95 8.30 -1.69
CA ALA A 59 -13.19 7.99 -3.09
C ALA A 59 -11.97 7.37 -3.78
N LEU A 60 -10.77 7.91 -3.49
CA LEU A 60 -9.51 7.36 -4.00
C LEU A 60 -9.21 6.00 -3.36
N VAL A 61 -9.46 5.85 -2.05
CA VAL A 61 -9.33 4.55 -1.36
C VAL A 61 -10.20 3.50 -2.05
N GLY A 62 -11.47 3.80 -2.34
CA GLY A 62 -12.36 2.89 -3.06
C GLY A 62 -11.84 2.50 -4.46
N ALA A 63 -11.25 3.45 -5.19
CA ALA A 63 -10.64 3.18 -6.50
C ALA A 63 -9.44 2.23 -6.40
N VAL A 64 -8.55 2.45 -5.43
CA VAL A 64 -7.38 1.59 -5.18
C VAL A 64 -7.80 0.20 -4.69
N MET A 65 -8.78 0.13 -3.79
CA MET A 65 -9.36 -1.14 -3.32
C MET A 65 -9.92 -1.95 -4.49
N LYS A 66 -10.60 -1.29 -5.44
CA LYS A 66 -11.11 -1.96 -6.65
C LYS A 66 -9.98 -2.46 -7.56
N ALA A 67 -8.95 -1.64 -7.78
CA ALA A 67 -7.80 -2.00 -8.62
C ALA A 67 -7.01 -3.19 -8.04
N THR A 68 -6.85 -3.22 -6.71
CA THR A 68 -6.17 -4.29 -5.97
C THR A 68 -7.11 -5.47 -5.63
N ARG A 69 -8.37 -5.47 -6.10
CA ARG A 69 -9.38 -6.50 -5.79
C ARG A 69 -9.58 -6.75 -4.28
N GLY A 70 -9.45 -5.70 -3.47
CA GLY A 70 -9.57 -5.76 -2.02
C GLY A 70 -8.37 -6.39 -1.31
N GLN A 71 -7.25 -6.58 -2.00
CA GLN A 71 -6.04 -7.15 -1.40
C GLN A 71 -5.21 -6.14 -0.61
N ALA A 72 -5.39 -4.84 -0.87
CA ALA A 72 -4.69 -3.81 -0.11
C ALA A 72 -5.44 -3.42 1.17
N ASP A 73 -4.70 -2.86 2.13
CA ASP A 73 -5.25 -2.35 3.37
C ASP A 73 -5.80 -0.93 3.17
N ALA A 74 -7.07 -0.71 3.52
CA ALA A 74 -7.74 0.58 3.30
C ALA A 74 -7.13 1.73 4.11
N ALA A 75 -6.63 1.47 5.33
CA ALA A 75 -5.98 2.47 6.16
C ALA A 75 -4.63 2.85 5.55
N ARG A 76 -3.82 1.87 5.17
CA ARG A 76 -2.52 2.11 4.51
C ARG A 76 -2.68 2.84 3.17
N VAL A 77 -3.70 2.49 2.39
CA VAL A 77 -4.03 3.20 1.14
C VAL A 77 -4.37 4.66 1.42
N LYS A 78 -5.21 4.94 2.42
CA LYS A 78 -5.56 6.32 2.80
C LYS A 78 -4.31 7.11 3.18
N GLU A 79 -3.44 6.56 4.03
CA GLU A 79 -2.18 7.20 4.43
C GLU A 79 -1.31 7.53 3.22
N LEU A 80 -1.08 6.56 2.32
CA LEU A 80 -0.29 6.76 1.10
C LEU A 80 -0.88 7.85 0.19
N ILE A 81 -2.21 7.90 0.04
CA ILE A 81 -2.88 8.96 -0.72
C ILE A 81 -2.58 10.33 -0.11
N LEU A 82 -2.70 10.47 1.20
CA LEU A 82 -2.47 11.73 1.89
C LEU A 82 -1.00 12.15 1.80
N GLU A 83 -0.08 11.22 2.00
CA GLU A 83 1.37 11.43 1.84
C GLU A 83 1.72 11.90 0.43
N LYS A 84 1.23 11.21 -0.62
CA LYS A 84 1.46 11.57 -2.03
C LYS A 84 0.88 12.94 -2.40
N LEU A 85 -0.18 13.36 -1.71
CA LEU A 85 -0.82 14.65 -1.92
C LEU A 85 -0.25 15.75 -1.02
N GLY A 86 0.74 15.45 -0.16
CA GLY A 86 1.37 16.40 0.74
C GLY A 86 0.46 16.85 1.88
N VAL A 87 -0.52 16.03 2.27
CA VAL A 87 -1.45 16.32 3.36
C VAL A 87 -1.05 15.47 4.56
N SER A 88 -0.46 16.07 5.57
CA SER A 88 -0.20 15.41 6.85
C SER A 88 -1.41 15.61 7.77
N GLU A 89 -1.97 14.53 8.33
CA GLU A 89 -2.90 14.63 9.46
C GLU A 89 -2.08 15.17 10.65
N GLY A 90 -2.08 16.49 10.83
CA GLY A 90 -1.46 17.19 11.95
C GLY A 90 -2.31 17.16 13.21
#